data_AF-A0A6A8MTV3-F1
#
_entry.id   AF-A0A6A8MTV3-F1
#
_cell.length_a   1.000
_cell.length_b   1.000
_cell.length_c   1.000
_cell.angle_alpha   90.00
_cell.angle_beta   90.00
_cell.angle_gamma   90.00
#
_symmetry.space_group_name_H-M   'P 1'
#
loop_
_entity.id
_entity.type
_entity.pdbx_description
1 polymer ?
#
loop_
_entity_poly.entity_id
_entity_poly.type
_entity_poly.pdbx_seq_one_letter_code
_entity_poly.pdbx_strand_id
1 'polypeptide(L)' 'MRDWFGGQVDEWELLRNLRIEHGHPNQLPGFSPKKNVRLGEYRYVCGDHRDTASSQGALYSGRRTASAVIADLSTNAQRK' A
#
# COMPACT_ATOMS: atom_id res chain seq x y z
N MET A 1 14.55 -10.51 -24.81
CA MET A 1 13.86 -9.28 -25.25
C MET A 1 13.64 -9.25 -26.75
N ARG A 2 14.61 -9.68 -27.58
CA ARG A 2 14.44 -9.85 -29.04
C ARG A 2 13.19 -10.65 -29.42
N ASP A 3 12.91 -11.74 -28.70
CA ASP A 3 11.73 -12.58 -28.98
C ASP A 3 10.39 -11.84 -28.81
N TRP A 4 10.37 -10.79 -27.99
CA TRP A 4 9.17 -10.01 -27.71
C TRP A 4 9.12 -8.71 -28.51
N PHE A 5 10.27 -8.10 -28.81
CA PHE A 5 10.36 -6.74 -29.35
C PHE A 5 11.21 -6.62 -30.63
N GLY A 6 11.77 -7.70 -31.17
CA GLY A 6 12.59 -7.71 -32.39
C GLY A 6 14.02 -7.22 -32.22
N GLY A 7 14.73 -7.02 -33.34
CA GLY A 7 16.16 -6.66 -33.36
C GLY A 7 16.50 -5.26 -32.84
N GLN A 8 15.52 -4.34 -32.82
CA GLN A 8 15.69 -2.95 -32.36
C GLN A 8 16.16 -2.83 -30.90
N VAL A 9 16.02 -3.89 -30.09
CA VAL A 9 16.48 -3.89 -28.70
C VAL A 9 18.00 -3.81 -28.57
N ASP A 10 18.75 -4.03 -29.65
CA ASP A 10 20.21 -3.93 -29.67
C ASP A 10 20.71 -2.50 -29.60
N GLU A 11 19.88 -1.56 -30.06
CA GLU A 11 20.17 -0.13 -30.03
C GLU A 11 19.81 0.49 -28.67
N TRP A 12 19.23 -0.28 -27.74
CA TRP A 12 18.80 0.24 -26.45
C TRP A 12 20.00 0.41 -25.50
N GLU A 13 20.17 1.62 -24.97
CA GLU A 13 21.14 1.90 -23.91
C GLU A 13 20.47 1.84 -22.53
N LEU A 14 21.07 1.07 -21.60
CA LEU A 14 20.60 1.01 -20.22
C LEU A 14 20.84 2.34 -19.50
N LEU A 15 19.77 3.08 -19.21
CA LEU A 15 19.87 4.33 -18.45
C LEU A 15 20.07 4.10 -16.95
N ARG A 16 19.31 3.17 -16.36
CA ARG A 16 19.36 2.88 -14.92
C ARG A 16 18.75 1.53 -14.58
N ASN A 17 19.36 0.85 -13.62
CA ASN A 17 18.78 -0.33 -12.95
C ASN A 17 18.62 -0.02 -11.45
N LEU A 18 17.39 -0.16 -10.95
CA LEU A 18 17.08 0.01 -9.54
C LEU A 18 16.63 -1.33 -8.96
N ARG A 19 17.32 -1.80 -7.93
CA ARG A 19 16.95 -2.98 -7.16
C ARG A 19 16.24 -2.54 -5.89
N ILE A 20 14.95 -2.84 -5.78
CA ILE A 20 14.13 -2.50 -4.63
C ILE A 20 13.73 -3.80 -3.93
N GLU A 21 14.44 -4.13 -2.85
CA GLU A 21 14.31 -5.41 -2.14
C GLU A 21 12.89 -5.66 -1.60
N HIS A 22 12.20 -4.58 -1.19
CA HIS A 22 10.84 -4.62 -0.65
C HIS A 22 9.91 -3.71 -1.43
N GLY A 23 9.90 -3.85 -2.77
CA GLY A 23 9.12 -2.97 -3.64
C GLY A 23 7.62 -3.00 -3.37
N HIS A 24 7.06 -4.18 -3.05
CA HIS A 24 5.65 -4.37 -2.75
C HIS A 24 5.48 -5.38 -1.60
N PRO A 25 4.39 -5.29 -0.81
CA PRO A 25 4.08 -6.30 0.18
C PRO A 25 3.65 -7.61 -0.51
N ASN A 26 4.02 -8.74 0.10
CA ASN A 26 3.59 -10.05 -0.37
C ASN A 26 2.06 -10.20 -0.29
N GLN A 27 1.44 -10.57 -1.40
CA GLN A 27 0.01 -10.84 -1.50
C GLN A 27 -0.23 -12.26 -2.03
N LEU A 28 -0.01 -13.23 -1.14
CA LEU A 28 -0.19 -14.66 -1.44
C LEU A 28 -1.68 -15.01 -1.63
N PRO A 29 -1.99 -16.14 -2.31
CA PRO A 29 -3.34 -16.70 -2.33
C PRO A 29 -3.94 -16.83 -0.91
N GLY A 30 -5.23 -16.59 -0.76
CA GLY A 30 -5.88 -16.43 0.56
C GLY A 30 -5.87 -15.00 1.10
N PHE A 31 -5.58 -14.02 0.25
CA PHE A 31 -5.54 -12.60 0.59
C PHE A 31 -6.85 -12.09 1.20
N SER A 32 -6.75 -11.46 2.37
CA SER A 32 -7.86 -10.83 3.09
C SER A 32 -7.69 -9.30 3.10
N PRO A 33 -8.42 -8.55 2.23
CA PRO A 33 -8.35 -7.10 2.16
C PRO A 33 -8.97 -6.43 3.40
N LYS A 34 -8.85 -5.11 3.49
CA LYS A 34 -9.45 -4.28 4.56
C LYS A 34 -9.06 -4.70 5.98
N LYS A 35 -7.78 -5.07 6.19
CA LYS A 35 -7.26 -5.39 7.52
C LYS A 35 -7.48 -4.22 8.50
N ASN A 36 -7.53 -4.52 9.80
CA ASN A 36 -7.83 -3.52 10.84
C ASN A 36 -6.88 -2.31 10.79
N VAL A 37 -7.38 -1.09 10.93
CA VAL A 37 -6.53 0.13 10.91
C VAL A 37 -6.20 0.63 12.32
N ARG A 38 -6.82 0.06 13.36
CA ARG A 38 -6.52 0.35 14.78
C ARG A 38 -5.57 -0.73 15.32
N LEU A 39 -4.43 -0.32 15.87
CA LEU A 39 -3.42 -1.21 16.47
C LEU A 39 -3.29 -1.05 17.99
N GLY A 40 -4.08 -0.18 18.60
CA GLY A 40 -4.05 0.10 20.02
C GLY A 40 -4.65 1.47 20.32
N GLU A 41 -4.52 1.90 21.57
CA GLU A 41 -5.03 3.20 21.99
C GLU A 41 -4.32 4.33 21.23
N TYR A 42 -5.09 5.14 20.50
CA TYR A 42 -4.61 6.23 19.64
C TYR A 42 -3.51 5.83 18.64
N ARG A 43 -3.38 4.54 18.32
CA ARG A 43 -2.40 4.02 17.37
C ARG A 43 -3.10 3.44 16.16
N TYR A 44 -2.75 3.98 14.99
CA TYR A 44 -3.35 3.60 13.74
C TYR A 44 -2.30 3.21 12.70
N VAL A 45 -2.70 2.41 11.72
CA VAL A 45 -1.84 1.96 10.62
C VAL A 45 -2.58 2.04 9.29
N CYS A 46 -1.90 2.58 8.28
CA CYS A 46 -2.36 2.61 6.89
C CYS A 46 -1.23 2.14 5.96
N GLY A 47 -1.58 1.84 4.71
CA GLY A 47 -0.67 1.36 3.69
C GLY A 47 -1.31 0.26 2.85
N ASP A 48 -0.73 0.01 1.68
CA ASP A 48 -1.12 -1.06 0.76
C ASP A 48 -1.17 -2.44 1.43
N HIS A 49 -0.27 -2.72 2.38
CA HIS A 49 -0.27 -3.94 3.19
C HIS A 49 -1.52 -4.13 4.09
N ARG A 50 -2.31 -3.06 4.33
CA ARG A 50 -3.60 -3.11 5.06
C ARG A 50 -4.79 -3.34 4.14
N ASP A 51 -4.66 -3.07 2.85
CA ASP A 51 -5.66 -3.38 1.85
C ASP A 51 -5.01 -4.19 0.74
N THR A 52 -5.15 -3.82 -0.53
CA THR A 52 -4.43 -4.44 -1.65
C THR A 52 -3.02 -3.87 -1.80
N ALA A 53 -2.06 -4.71 -2.20
CA ALA A 53 -0.66 -4.42 -2.52
C ALA A 53 -0.51 -3.52 -3.78
N SER A 54 -1.15 -2.35 -3.74
CA SER A 54 -1.28 -1.40 -4.83
C SER A 54 -1.34 0.02 -4.29
N SER A 55 -1.03 1.00 -5.14
CA SER A 55 -1.18 2.41 -4.80
C SER A 55 -2.61 2.78 -4.39
N GLN A 56 -3.63 2.18 -5.02
CA GLN A 56 -5.03 2.41 -4.65
C GLN A 56 -5.37 1.81 -3.27
N GLY A 57 -4.82 0.63 -2.94
CA GLY A 57 -4.98 0.03 -1.61
C GLY A 57 -4.34 0.88 -0.51
N ALA A 58 -3.19 1.50 -0.78
CA ALA A 58 -2.58 2.46 0.13
C ALA A 58 -3.49 3.68 0.38
N LEU A 59 -3.99 4.32 -0.69
CA LEU A 59 -4.87 5.48 -0.57
C LEU A 59 -6.19 5.13 0.16
N TYR A 60 -6.79 3.99 -0.16
CA TYR A 60 -8.04 3.56 0.44
C TYR A 60 -7.89 3.22 1.94
N SER A 61 -6.84 2.49 2.32
CA SER A 61 -6.54 2.24 3.74
C SER A 61 -6.21 3.53 4.50
N GLY A 62 -5.54 4.50 3.86
CA GLY A 62 -5.30 5.83 4.40
C GLY A 62 -6.60 6.56 4.73
N ARG A 63 -7.56 6.57 3.81
CA ARG A 63 -8.89 7.15 4.06
C ARG A 63 -9.60 6.49 5.24
N ARG A 64 -9.63 5.16 5.29
CA ARG A 64 -10.22 4.40 6.42
C ARG A 64 -9.56 4.75 7.75
N THR A 65 -8.24 4.90 7.74
CA THR A 65 -7.46 5.24 8.92
C THR A 65 -7.80 6.64 9.43
N ALA A 66 -7.88 7.63 8.54
CA ALA A 66 -8.30 8.97 8.89
C ALA A 66 -9.73 8.99 9.46
N SER A 67 -10.68 8.27 8.86
CA SER A 67 -12.03 8.14 9.39
C SER A 67 -12.07 7.53 10.79
N ALA A 68 -11.21 6.53 11.06
CA ALA A 68 -11.10 5.92 12.39
C ALA A 68 -10.54 6.91 13.43
N VAL A 69 -9.50 7.66 13.08
CA VAL A 69 -8.90 8.69 13.94
C VAL A 69 -9.95 9.75 14.31
N ILE A 70 -10.66 10.29 13.31
CA ILE A 70 -11.68 11.32 13.53
C ILE A 70 -12.77 10.82 14.49
N ALA A 71 -13.30 9.61 14.24
CA ALA A 71 -14.34 9.03 15.08
C ALA A 71 -13.92 8.86 16.55
N ASP A 72 -12.68 8.39 16.78
CA ASP A 72 -12.19 8.13 18.12
C ASP A 72 -11.89 9.44 18.87
N LEU A 73 -11.34 10.46 18.17
CA LEU A 73 -11.12 11.80 18.73
C LEU A 73 -12.43 12.52 19.06
N SER A 74 -13.44 12.42 18.18
CA SER A 74 -14.77 13.00 18.43
C SER A 74 -15.47 12.34 19.62
N THR A 75 -15.36 11.02 19.74
CA THR A 75 -15.91 10.27 20.88
C THR A 75 -15.26 10.68 22.20
N ASN A 76 -13.95 10.92 22.19
CA ASN A 76 -13.23 11.32 23.40
C ASN A 76 -13.49 12.78 23.80
N ALA A 77 -13.70 13.67 22.82
CA ALA A 77 -14.12 15.05 23.08
C ALA A 77 -15.51 15.13 23.74
N GLN A 78 -16.41 14.17 23.48
CA GLN A 78 -17.73 14.08 24.12
C GLN A 78 -17.70 13.49 25.55
N ARG A 79 -16.59 12.87 25.96
CA ARG A 79 -16.42 12.28 27.30
C ARG A 79 -15.77 13.23 28.31
N LYS A 80 -15.23 14.37 27.84
CA LYS A 80 -14.71 15.46 28.67
C LYS A 80 -15.81 16.49 28.90
#